data_AF-A0A938C3A1-F1
#
_entry.id   AF-A0A938C3A1-F1
#
_cell.length_a   1.000
_cell.length_b   1.000
_cell.length_c   1.000
_cell.angle_alpha   90.00
_cell.angle_beta   90.00
_cell.angle_gamma   90.00
#
_symmetry.space_group_name_H-M   'P 1'
#
loop_
_entity.id
_entity.type
_entity.pdbx_description
1 polymer ?
#
loop_
_entity_poly.entity_id
_entity_poly.type
_entity_poly.pdbx_seq_one_letter_code
_entity_poly.pdbx_strand_id
1 'polypeptide(L)'
;MVAAGSARPRMRRAGGAHGVTTRSADCVSVCQARARVVRWCRESVAIKPLGGAMNLLQEPWIPVRRASGERLWIAPHQITDGIENDPIVALDAVRPDFNGALMQFLIGLVQTAWARAGKSFDRDTLLWEPPSSKLLEASFAPLSEAFELDGDGPRFMQDSSVARDPDRIEKAISSQLIEAPGVETRDSHTDHFVKAGVTELLCADCAAAALITVQTNSPSGGRGTLVSLRGEVLSIGV
;
A
#
# COMPACT_ATOMS: atom_id res chain seq x y z
N MET A 1 -23.31 -70.00 38.38
CA MET A 1 -21.98 -70.14 37.76
C MET A 1 -21.35 -68.77 37.66
N VAL A 2 -20.19 -68.65 38.28
CA VAL A 2 -19.24 -67.52 38.35
C VAL A 2 -18.80 -67.16 36.91
N ALA A 3 -18.68 -65.90 36.50
CA ALA A 3 -17.48 -65.10 36.79
C ALA A 3 -17.67 -63.59 36.63
N ALA A 4 -17.04 -62.89 37.55
CA ALA A 4 -16.88 -61.45 37.64
C ALA A 4 -15.84 -60.92 36.65
N GLY A 5 -16.02 -59.69 36.19
CA GLY A 5 -15.03 -58.91 35.44
C GLY A 5 -15.18 -57.44 35.79
N SER A 6 -14.13 -56.90 36.41
CA SER A 6 -14.05 -55.68 37.21
C SER A 6 -14.35 -54.35 36.50
N ALA A 7 -15.06 -53.47 37.21
CA ALA A 7 -15.20 -52.05 36.93
C ALA A 7 -13.86 -51.29 37.02
N ARG A 8 -13.64 -50.35 36.09
CA ARG A 8 -12.78 -49.18 36.30
C ARG A 8 -13.58 -47.91 35.98
N PRO A 9 -13.50 -46.86 36.82
CA PRO A 9 -14.38 -45.70 36.75
C PRO A 9 -13.94 -44.72 35.64
N ARG A 10 -14.92 -44.19 34.91
CA ARG A 10 -14.74 -43.03 34.02
C ARG A 10 -14.34 -41.82 34.87
N MET A 11 -13.09 -41.40 34.72
CA MET A 11 -12.58 -40.14 35.24
C MET A 11 -13.45 -38.97 34.73
N ARG A 12 -14.12 -38.28 35.65
CA ARG A 12 -14.53 -36.89 35.48
C ARG A 12 -13.25 -36.06 35.26
N ARG A 13 -13.10 -35.46 34.08
CA ARG A 13 -12.18 -34.34 33.93
C ARG A 13 -12.87 -33.08 34.44
N ALA A 14 -12.20 -32.46 35.41
CA ALA A 14 -12.55 -31.17 35.98
C ALA A 14 -12.63 -30.09 34.89
N GLY A 15 -13.56 -29.16 35.08
CA GLY A 15 -13.60 -27.92 34.32
C GLY A 15 -12.29 -27.15 34.51
N GLY A 16 -11.59 -26.95 33.41
CA GLY A 16 -10.52 -25.98 33.29
C GLY A 16 -11.05 -24.83 32.45
N ALA A 17 -11.26 -23.68 33.07
CA ALA A 17 -11.41 -22.42 32.37
C ALA A 17 -10.17 -22.23 31.48
N HIS A 18 -10.36 -22.22 30.16
CA HIS A 18 -9.33 -21.78 29.23
C HIS A 18 -9.68 -20.37 28.79
N GLY A 19 -9.29 -19.41 29.64
CA GLY A 19 -8.83 -18.14 29.15
C GLY A 19 -7.62 -18.39 28.27
N VAL A 20 -7.75 -18.12 26.97
CA VAL A 20 -6.63 -18.06 26.02
C VAL A 20 -6.56 -16.60 25.63
N THR A 21 -5.90 -15.80 26.47
CA THR A 21 -4.60 -15.18 26.16
C THR A 21 -4.56 -14.62 24.74
N THR A 22 -4.79 -13.30 24.68
CA THR A 22 -4.29 -12.40 23.64
C THR A 22 -2.84 -12.75 23.31
N ARG A 23 -2.62 -13.55 22.28
CA ARG A 23 -1.29 -13.72 21.67
C ARG A 23 -1.07 -12.55 20.75
N SER A 24 -0.60 -11.44 21.31
CA SER A 24 0.18 -10.43 20.61
C SER A 24 1.54 -11.02 20.22
N ALA A 25 1.53 -12.11 19.44
CA ALA A 25 2.74 -12.73 18.94
C ALA A 25 3.23 -11.91 17.74
N ASP A 26 4.23 -11.07 18.02
CA ASP A 26 5.19 -10.45 17.11
C ASP A 26 5.01 -10.75 15.61
N CYS A 27 4.24 -9.90 14.92
CA CYS A 27 4.15 -9.87 13.45
C CYS A 27 5.54 -9.71 12.78
N VAL A 28 6.51 -9.12 13.49
CA VAL A 28 7.90 -8.99 13.02
C VAL A 28 8.55 -10.36 12.79
N SER A 29 8.24 -11.35 13.63
CA SER A 29 8.79 -12.71 13.50
C SER A 29 8.17 -13.48 12.32
N VAL A 30 6.88 -13.24 12.02
CA VAL A 30 6.18 -13.84 10.87
C VAL A 30 6.74 -13.29 9.56
N CYS A 31 7.12 -12.01 9.53
CA CYS A 31 7.75 -11.38 8.37
C CYS A 31 9.19 -11.86 8.12
N GLN A 32 9.87 -12.42 9.14
CA GLN A 32 11.26 -12.91 9.06
C GLN A 32 11.37 -14.43 8.89
N ALA A 33 10.41 -15.23 9.36
CA ALA A 33 10.54 -16.69 9.45
C ALA A 33 10.29 -17.46 8.15
N ARG A 34 9.79 -16.82 7.08
CA ARG A 34 9.70 -17.45 5.74
C ARG A 34 10.70 -16.78 4.81
N ALA A 35 11.94 -17.27 4.83
CA ALA A 35 13.03 -16.88 3.94
C ALA A 35 12.74 -17.24 2.48
N ARG A 36 11.85 -16.47 1.83
CA ARG A 36 11.61 -16.33 0.38
C ARG A 36 10.71 -15.13 0.04
N VAL A 37 10.44 -14.24 1.00
CA VAL A 37 9.68 -13.01 0.80
C VAL A 37 10.66 -11.93 0.33
N VAL A 38 10.47 -11.40 -0.88
CA VAL A 38 11.15 -10.17 -1.31
C VAL A 38 10.84 -9.12 -0.24
N ARG A 39 11.86 -8.53 0.38
CA ARG A 39 11.68 -7.63 1.53
C ARG A 39 11.16 -6.28 1.01
N TRP A 40 9.83 -6.14 0.96
CA TRP A 40 9.14 -4.91 0.55
C TRP A 40 9.00 -3.89 1.70
N CYS A 41 9.22 -4.32 2.95
CA CYS A 41 9.08 -3.50 4.15
C CYS A 41 10.36 -2.74 4.51
N ARG A 42 10.17 -1.55 5.07
CA ARG A 42 11.17 -0.71 5.75
C ARG A 42 12.01 -1.54 6.73
N GLU A 43 13.33 -1.56 6.55
CA GLU A 43 14.24 -2.36 7.40
C GLU A 43 14.32 -1.88 8.85
N SER A 44 13.83 -0.67 9.14
CA SER A 44 14.14 0.03 10.39
C SER A 44 12.98 0.81 11.00
N VAL A 45 11.72 0.54 10.64
CA VAL A 45 10.58 1.14 11.34
C VAL A 45 9.72 0.10 12.00
N ALA A 46 9.47 0.36 13.28
CA ALA A 46 8.46 -0.32 14.07
C ALA A 46 7.20 -0.41 13.21
N ILE A 47 6.79 -1.63 12.87
CA ILE A 47 5.50 -1.89 12.25
C ILE A 47 4.48 -1.32 13.23
N LYS A 48 3.92 -0.14 12.90
CA LYS A 48 2.92 0.53 13.74
C LYS A 48 1.76 -0.49 13.88
N PRO A 49 1.27 -0.75 15.10
CA PRO A 49 0.15 -1.67 15.27
C PRO A 49 -1.02 -1.19 14.39
N LEU A 50 -1.59 -2.12 13.61
CA LEU A 50 -2.80 -1.91 12.82
C LEU A 50 -3.89 -1.40 13.79
N GLY A 51 -4.18 -0.11 13.76
CA GLY A 51 -5.01 0.54 14.78
C GLY A 51 -4.92 2.07 14.81
N GLY A 52 -3.95 2.69 14.13
CA GLY A 52 -3.98 4.10 13.78
C GLY A 52 -4.33 4.27 12.30
N ALA A 53 -5.37 5.06 12.00
CA ALA A 53 -5.69 5.46 10.63
C ALA A 53 -4.46 6.10 9.97
N MET A 54 -4.14 5.69 8.75
CA MET A 54 -2.98 6.18 8.00
C MET A 54 -3.44 7.23 7.00
N ASN A 55 -3.06 8.49 7.23
CA ASN A 55 -3.30 9.58 6.29
C ASN A 55 -2.09 9.82 5.39
N LEU A 56 -2.26 9.68 4.08
CA LEU A 56 -1.19 9.78 3.09
C LEU A 56 -0.60 11.19 2.90
N LEU A 57 -1.24 12.24 3.44
CA LEU A 57 -0.70 13.62 3.39
C LEU A 57 0.14 13.97 4.61
N GLN A 58 -0.06 13.29 5.72
CA GLN A 58 0.53 13.62 7.02
C GLN A 58 1.66 12.67 7.41
N GLU A 59 1.54 11.39 7.04
CA GLU A 59 2.49 10.36 7.43
C GLU A 59 3.65 10.26 6.42
N PRO A 60 4.89 9.96 6.88
CA PRO A 60 6.01 9.72 5.98
C PRO A 60 5.98 8.30 5.37
N TRP A 61 5.51 8.21 4.12
CA TRP A 61 5.31 6.93 3.41
C TRP A 61 5.90 6.90 1.99
N ILE A 62 6.47 7.99 1.48
CA ILE A 62 7.09 8.03 0.15
C ILE A 62 8.60 7.86 0.29
N PRO A 63 9.21 6.79 -0.25
CA PRO A 63 10.65 6.60 -0.18
C PRO A 63 11.37 7.50 -1.17
N VAL A 64 12.43 8.17 -0.73
CA VAL A 64 13.22 9.12 -1.52
C VAL A 64 14.72 8.99 -1.24
N ARG A 65 15.51 9.54 -2.16
CA ARG A 65 16.97 9.68 -2.03
C ARG A 65 17.37 11.14 -2.19
N ARG A 66 18.19 11.63 -1.25
CA ARG A 66 18.81 12.96 -1.31
C ARG A 66 20.09 12.98 -2.14
N ALA A 67 20.58 14.16 -2.49
CA ALA A 67 21.81 14.35 -3.25
C ALA A 67 23.04 13.76 -2.54
N SER A 68 23.06 13.80 -1.20
CA SER A 68 24.06 13.15 -0.35
C SER A 68 24.09 11.62 -0.46
N GLY A 69 23.04 11.02 -1.04
CA GLY A 69 22.81 9.58 -1.06
C GLY A 69 21.99 9.04 0.11
N GLU A 70 21.62 9.90 1.08
CA GLU A 70 20.72 9.52 2.16
C GLU A 70 19.38 9.01 1.61
N ARG A 71 18.87 7.93 2.19
CA ARG A 71 17.55 7.36 1.87
C ARG A 71 16.64 7.52 3.07
N LEU A 72 15.46 8.08 2.84
CA LEU A 72 14.48 8.35 3.88
C LEU A 72 13.06 8.24 3.32
N TRP A 73 12.09 8.32 4.23
CA TRP A 73 10.67 8.31 3.91
C TRP A 73 10.11 9.68 4.24
N ILE A 74 9.30 10.23 3.36
CA ILE A 74 8.74 11.57 3.48
C ILE A 74 7.22 11.54 3.36
N ALA A 75 6.56 12.52 3.98
CA ALA A 75 5.20 12.91 3.64
C ALA A 75 5.23 13.76 2.35
N PRO A 76 4.14 13.84 1.57
CA PRO A 76 4.14 14.56 0.29
C PRO A 76 4.63 16.01 0.37
N HIS A 77 4.29 16.72 1.45
CA HIS A 77 4.69 18.13 1.62
C HIS A 77 6.20 18.31 1.88
N GLN A 78 6.91 17.26 2.26
CA GLN A 78 8.35 17.31 2.54
C GLN A 78 9.21 17.13 1.28
N ILE A 79 8.61 17.02 0.08
CA ILE A 79 9.35 16.87 -1.18
C ILE A 79 10.30 18.04 -1.48
N THR A 80 10.03 19.23 -0.94
CA THR A 80 10.89 20.42 -1.04
C THR A 80 11.71 20.68 0.24
N ASP A 81 11.67 19.77 1.21
CA ASP A 81 12.43 19.93 2.45
C ASP A 81 13.94 19.79 2.20
N GLY A 82 14.71 20.73 2.73
CA GLY A 82 16.17 20.78 2.54
C GLY A 82 16.64 21.05 1.11
N ILE A 83 15.78 21.59 0.23
CA ILE A 83 16.06 21.77 -1.20
C ILE A 83 17.31 22.61 -1.51
N GLU A 84 17.68 23.54 -0.63
CA GLU A 84 18.86 24.40 -0.80
C GLU A 84 20.19 23.70 -0.46
N ASN A 85 20.16 22.68 0.41
CA ASN A 85 21.38 22.08 0.98
C ASN A 85 21.58 20.64 0.55
N ASP A 86 20.57 19.79 0.73
CA ASP A 86 20.61 18.38 0.39
C ASP A 86 19.28 17.97 -0.25
N PRO A 87 19.02 18.40 -1.50
CA PRO A 87 17.72 18.23 -2.15
C PRO A 87 17.41 16.75 -2.37
N ILE A 88 16.12 16.45 -2.39
CA ILE A 88 15.63 15.15 -2.87
C ILE A 88 15.83 15.10 -4.39
N VAL A 89 16.56 14.10 -4.87
CA VAL A 89 16.94 13.96 -6.29
C VAL A 89 16.24 12.78 -6.98
N ALA A 90 15.66 11.85 -6.21
CA ALA A 90 14.94 10.71 -6.75
C ALA A 90 13.91 10.16 -5.77
N LEU A 91 12.83 9.60 -6.31
CA LEU A 91 12.00 8.62 -5.62
C LEU A 91 12.76 7.29 -5.56
N ASP A 92 12.63 6.57 -4.44
CA ASP A 92 13.40 5.35 -4.16
C ASP A 92 12.49 4.16 -3.82
N ALA A 93 11.34 4.05 -4.50
CA ALA A 93 10.47 2.89 -4.35
C ALA A 93 11.18 1.62 -4.86
N VAL A 94 10.83 0.48 -4.24
CA VAL A 94 11.41 -0.84 -4.57
C VAL A 94 11.16 -1.22 -6.03
N ARG A 95 10.09 -0.69 -6.65
CA ARG A 95 9.79 -0.91 -8.07
C ARG A 95 9.83 0.38 -8.90
N PRO A 96 10.34 0.33 -10.13
CA PRO A 96 10.31 1.47 -11.05
C PRO A 96 8.90 1.96 -11.42
N ASP A 97 7.91 1.05 -11.56
CA ASP A 97 6.54 1.44 -11.89
C ASP A 97 5.88 2.25 -10.75
N PHE A 98 6.20 1.91 -9.50
CA PHE A 98 5.78 2.68 -8.33
C PHE A 98 6.41 4.09 -8.33
N ASN A 99 7.69 4.22 -8.68
CA ASN A 99 8.29 5.56 -8.83
C ASN A 99 7.55 6.41 -9.87
N GLY A 100 7.20 5.81 -11.02
CA GLY A 100 6.41 6.49 -12.05
C GLY A 100 5.03 6.91 -11.56
N ALA A 101 4.34 6.04 -10.81
CA ALA A 101 3.02 6.33 -10.26
C ALA A 101 3.05 7.38 -9.14
N LEU A 102 4.03 7.30 -8.23
CA LEU A 102 4.25 8.27 -7.15
C LEU A 102 4.57 9.66 -7.69
N MET A 103 5.38 9.75 -8.76
CA MET A 103 5.64 11.03 -9.42
C MET A 103 4.36 11.66 -9.97
N GLN A 104 3.52 10.88 -10.64
CA GLN A 104 2.23 11.34 -11.16
C GLN A 104 1.27 11.76 -10.04
N PHE A 105 1.26 11.00 -8.95
CA PHE A 105 0.49 11.32 -7.75
C PHE A 105 0.92 12.65 -7.13
N LEU A 106 2.22 12.89 -6.94
CA LEU A 106 2.75 14.14 -6.39
C LEU A 106 2.42 15.34 -7.28
N ILE A 107 2.57 15.18 -8.60
CA ILE A 107 2.19 16.22 -9.58
C ILE A 107 0.69 16.52 -9.48
N GLY A 108 -0.15 15.48 -9.48
CA GLY A 108 -1.59 15.61 -9.36
C GLY A 108 -2.02 16.29 -8.06
N LEU A 109 -1.41 15.91 -6.93
CA LEU A 109 -1.67 16.49 -5.62
C LEU A 109 -1.35 18.00 -5.59
N VAL A 110 -0.18 18.40 -6.07
CA VAL A 110 0.21 19.83 -6.15
C VAL A 110 -0.76 20.58 -7.06
N GLN A 111 -1.05 20.03 -8.25
CA GLN A 111 -1.98 20.64 -9.20
C GLN A 111 -3.38 20.84 -8.60
N THR A 112 -3.93 19.83 -7.93
CA THR A 112 -5.25 19.89 -7.31
C THR A 112 -5.27 20.89 -6.15
N ALA A 113 -4.23 20.89 -5.29
CA ALA A 113 -4.14 21.82 -4.18
C ALA A 113 -4.00 23.28 -4.63
N TRP A 114 -3.18 23.55 -5.65
CA TRP A 114 -3.01 24.89 -6.22
C TRP A 114 -4.30 25.42 -6.84
N ALA A 115 -4.96 24.60 -7.67
CA ALA A 115 -6.21 24.97 -8.32
C ALA A 115 -7.31 25.25 -7.28
N ARG A 116 -7.42 24.40 -6.25
CA ARG A 116 -8.38 24.60 -5.14
C ARG A 116 -8.13 25.90 -4.39
N ALA A 117 -6.87 26.27 -4.18
CA ALA A 117 -6.51 27.51 -3.49
C ALA A 117 -6.67 28.76 -4.37
N GLY A 118 -7.10 28.63 -5.63
CA GLY A 118 -7.21 29.75 -6.58
C GLY A 118 -5.86 30.40 -6.90
N LYS A 119 -4.76 29.69 -6.67
CA LYS A 119 -3.40 30.20 -6.94
C LYS A 119 -3.09 30.05 -8.43
N SER A 120 -2.54 31.10 -9.03
CA SER A 120 -1.97 30.99 -10.37
C SER A 120 -0.71 30.12 -10.34
N PHE A 121 -0.60 29.19 -11.28
CA PHE A 121 0.60 28.37 -11.45
C PHE A 121 1.54 29.04 -12.44
N ASP A 122 2.48 29.84 -11.95
CA ASP A 122 3.60 30.33 -12.75
C ASP A 122 4.72 29.30 -12.70
N ARG A 123 4.86 28.55 -13.79
CA ARG A 123 5.85 27.47 -13.90
C ARG A 123 7.27 27.99 -13.72
N ASP A 124 7.60 29.12 -14.33
CA ASP A 124 9.00 29.57 -14.37
C ASP A 124 9.41 30.05 -12.98
N THR A 125 8.55 30.82 -12.30
CA THR A 125 8.78 31.19 -10.89
C THR A 125 8.85 29.96 -9.99
N LEU A 126 7.89 29.04 -10.05
CA LEU A 126 7.86 27.87 -9.15
C LEU A 126 8.98 26.85 -9.40
N LEU A 127 9.59 26.86 -10.59
CA LEU A 127 10.73 26.02 -10.91
C LEU A 127 12.01 26.53 -10.24
N TRP A 128 12.20 27.86 -10.23
CA TRP A 128 13.38 28.50 -9.62
C TRP A 128 13.19 28.79 -8.12
N GLU A 129 11.96 29.04 -7.69
CA GLU A 129 11.56 29.33 -6.31
C GLU A 129 10.48 28.32 -5.87
N PRO A 130 10.86 27.06 -5.63
CA PRO A 130 9.92 26.02 -5.24
C PRO A 130 9.25 26.37 -3.89
N PRO A 131 7.97 26.01 -3.71
CA PRO A 131 7.24 26.30 -2.48
C PRO A 131 7.88 25.58 -1.29
N SER A 132 7.97 26.28 -0.15
CA SER A 132 8.45 25.66 1.09
C SER A 132 7.57 24.47 1.51
N SER A 133 8.17 23.52 2.23
CA SER A 133 7.44 22.37 2.75
C SER A 133 6.22 22.75 3.60
N LYS A 134 6.32 23.83 4.38
CA LYS A 134 5.19 24.36 5.18
C LYS A 134 4.06 24.92 4.33
N LEU A 135 4.39 25.59 3.22
CA LEU A 135 3.37 26.08 2.29
C LEU A 135 2.66 24.92 1.59
N LEU A 136 3.39 23.87 1.24
CA LEU A 136 2.81 22.63 0.69
C LEU A 136 1.86 21.99 1.71
N GLU A 137 2.30 21.82 2.95
CA GLU A 137 1.50 21.25 4.03
C GLU A 137 0.18 22.00 4.23
N ALA A 138 0.25 23.33 4.33
CA ALA A 138 -0.93 24.18 4.47
C ALA A 138 -1.86 24.11 3.23
N SER A 139 -1.30 23.95 2.04
CA SER A 139 -2.07 23.82 0.79
C SER A 139 -2.75 22.44 0.68
N PHE A 140 -2.18 21.41 1.30
CA PHE A 140 -2.69 20.04 1.29
C PHE A 140 -3.73 19.78 2.39
N ALA A 141 -3.67 20.50 3.51
CA ALA A 141 -4.57 20.32 4.66
C ALA A 141 -6.08 20.24 4.29
N PRO A 142 -6.62 21.07 3.36
CA PRO A 142 -8.03 20.98 2.97
C PRO A 142 -8.42 19.70 2.22
N LEU A 143 -7.46 18.87 1.83
CA LEU A 143 -7.67 17.60 1.12
C LEU A 143 -7.56 16.39 2.07
N SER A 144 -7.16 16.58 3.32
CA SER A 144 -6.78 15.49 4.26
C SER A 144 -7.80 14.36 4.34
N GLU A 145 -9.10 14.69 4.42
CA GLU A 145 -10.18 13.71 4.55
C GLU A 145 -10.24 12.70 3.40
N ALA A 146 -9.80 13.07 2.20
CA ALA A 146 -9.82 12.19 1.03
C ALA A 146 -8.62 11.23 0.98
N PHE A 147 -7.62 11.41 1.87
CA PHE A 147 -6.33 10.71 1.85
C PHE A 147 -6.15 9.74 3.02
N GLU A 148 -7.24 9.37 3.70
CA GLU A 148 -7.26 8.27 4.67
C GLU A 148 -7.15 6.92 3.93
N LEU A 149 -6.03 6.22 4.06
CA LEU A 149 -5.82 4.92 3.42
C LEU A 149 -6.62 3.80 4.10
N ASP A 150 -6.73 3.87 5.42
CA ASP A 150 -7.41 2.90 6.27
C ASP A 150 -8.19 3.62 7.37
N GLY A 151 -9.21 2.95 7.90
CA GLY A 151 -10.14 3.51 8.88
C GLY A 151 -11.60 3.40 8.43
N ASP A 152 -12.46 4.04 9.22
CA ASP A 152 -13.89 4.11 8.98
C ASP A 152 -14.22 5.15 7.90
N GLY A 153 -15.27 4.90 7.12
CA GLY A 153 -15.74 5.82 6.08
C GLY A 153 -15.07 5.63 4.71
N PRO A 154 -15.13 6.64 3.83
CA PRO A 154 -14.46 6.62 2.53
C PRO A 154 -12.96 6.50 2.69
N ARG A 155 -12.34 5.61 1.92
CA ARG A 155 -10.88 5.40 1.92
C ARG A 155 -10.28 5.82 0.59
N PHE A 156 -9.05 6.30 0.64
CA PHE A 156 -8.30 6.80 -0.49
C PHE A 156 -8.32 5.78 -1.64
N MET A 157 -8.89 6.21 -2.78
CA MET A 157 -9.00 5.44 -4.02
C MET A 157 -9.66 4.05 -3.88
N GLN A 158 -10.49 3.83 -2.86
CA GLN A 158 -11.21 2.58 -2.64
C GLN A 158 -12.72 2.80 -2.71
N ASP A 159 -13.42 1.90 -3.39
CA ASP A 159 -14.88 1.93 -3.46
C ASP A 159 -15.50 1.29 -2.20
N SER A 160 -16.15 2.14 -1.40
CA SER A 160 -16.85 1.71 -0.17
C SER A 160 -18.05 0.79 -0.41
N SER A 161 -18.61 0.76 -1.63
CA SER A 161 -19.75 -0.07 -1.98
C SER A 161 -19.37 -1.55 -2.13
N VAL A 162 -18.13 -1.85 -2.53
CA VAL A 162 -17.61 -3.22 -2.72
C VAL A 162 -17.70 -4.05 -1.44
N ALA A 163 -17.51 -3.43 -0.28
CA ALA A 163 -17.64 -4.14 1.01
C ALA A 163 -19.07 -4.60 1.31
N ARG A 164 -20.08 -3.97 0.67
CA ARG A 164 -21.51 -4.27 0.84
C ARG A 164 -22.07 -5.14 -0.28
N ASP A 165 -21.29 -5.36 -1.34
CA ASP A 165 -21.69 -6.18 -2.47
C ASP A 165 -21.66 -7.68 -2.07
N PRO A 166 -22.82 -8.39 -2.13
CA PRO A 166 -22.88 -9.83 -1.85
C PRO A 166 -22.15 -10.66 -2.90
N ASP A 167 -22.00 -10.16 -4.13
CA ASP A 167 -21.37 -10.84 -5.26
C ASP A 167 -19.88 -10.46 -5.42
N ARG A 168 -19.30 -9.75 -4.43
CA ARG A 168 -17.91 -9.31 -4.47
C ARG A 168 -16.96 -10.51 -4.66
N ILE A 169 -15.97 -10.33 -5.53
CA ILE A 169 -14.91 -11.31 -5.75
C ILE A 169 -13.69 -10.89 -4.92
N GLU A 170 -13.36 -11.69 -3.90
CA GLU A 170 -12.12 -11.49 -3.16
C GLU A 170 -10.91 -11.85 -4.05
N LYS A 171 -10.00 -10.90 -4.19
CA LYS A 171 -8.75 -11.06 -4.94
C LYS A 171 -7.57 -11.10 -3.98
N ALA A 172 -6.53 -11.85 -4.32
CA ALA A 172 -5.29 -11.86 -3.56
C ALA A 172 -4.64 -10.47 -3.56
N ILE A 173 -3.93 -10.09 -2.50
CA ILE A 173 -3.27 -8.78 -2.40
C ILE A 173 -2.29 -8.51 -3.55
N SER A 174 -1.69 -9.58 -4.10
CA SER A 174 -0.84 -9.51 -5.29
C SER A 174 -1.55 -8.96 -6.51
N SER A 175 -2.89 -9.05 -6.61
CA SER A 175 -3.65 -8.53 -7.74
C SER A 175 -3.62 -7.00 -7.85
N GLN A 176 -3.11 -6.31 -6.82
CA GLN A 176 -2.84 -4.87 -6.87
C GLN A 176 -1.57 -4.54 -7.67
N LEU A 177 -0.78 -5.55 -8.02
CA LEU A 177 0.42 -5.42 -8.83
C LEU A 177 0.08 -5.72 -10.29
N ILE A 178 0.46 -4.81 -11.20
CA ILE A 178 0.05 -4.86 -12.62
C ILE A 178 0.51 -6.15 -13.33
N GLU A 179 1.67 -6.68 -12.95
CA GLU A 179 2.27 -7.90 -13.51
C GLU A 179 1.72 -9.20 -12.91
N ALA A 180 0.93 -9.12 -11.83
CA ALA A 180 0.44 -10.32 -11.18
C ALA A 180 -0.58 -11.03 -12.08
N PRO A 181 -0.46 -12.36 -12.25
CA PRO A 181 -1.32 -13.09 -13.16
C PRO A 181 -2.77 -13.08 -12.66
N GLY A 182 -3.69 -12.81 -13.57
CA GLY A 182 -5.12 -12.92 -13.33
C GLY A 182 -5.57 -14.37 -13.15
N VAL A 183 -6.83 -14.57 -12.75
CA VAL A 183 -7.40 -15.92 -12.52
C VAL A 183 -7.27 -16.79 -13.77
N GLU A 184 -7.65 -16.27 -14.94
CA GLU A 184 -7.58 -17.01 -16.21
C GLU A 184 -6.13 -17.35 -16.61
N THR A 185 -5.18 -16.44 -16.42
CA THR A 185 -3.75 -16.69 -16.68
C THR A 185 -3.23 -17.84 -15.81
N ARG A 186 -3.67 -17.92 -14.55
CA ARG A 186 -3.31 -18.99 -13.62
C ARG A 186 -3.99 -20.32 -13.99
N ASP A 187 -5.27 -20.29 -14.29
CA ASP A 187 -6.05 -21.49 -14.65
C ASP A 187 -5.57 -22.10 -15.97
N SER A 188 -5.13 -21.26 -16.91
CA SER A 188 -4.50 -21.68 -18.17
C SER A 188 -3.02 -22.03 -18.04
N HIS A 189 -2.42 -21.86 -16.85
CA HIS A 189 -1.00 -22.04 -16.57
C HIS A 189 -0.07 -21.26 -17.51
N THR A 190 -0.47 -20.05 -17.93
CA THR A 190 0.29 -19.18 -18.84
C THR A 190 1.17 -18.16 -18.10
N ASP A 191 1.25 -18.24 -16.77
CA ASP A 191 2.04 -17.39 -15.87
C ASP A 191 3.50 -17.87 -15.71
N HIS A 192 4.09 -18.46 -16.75
CA HIS A 192 5.39 -19.16 -16.70
C HIS A 192 6.56 -18.37 -16.08
N PHE A 193 6.53 -17.03 -16.20
CA PHE A 193 7.61 -16.15 -15.72
C PHE A 193 7.30 -15.46 -14.38
N VAL A 194 6.08 -15.61 -13.86
CA VAL A 194 5.69 -15.03 -12.58
C VAL A 194 5.59 -16.14 -11.53
N LYS A 195 6.42 -16.05 -10.50
CA LYS A 195 6.42 -17.03 -9.42
C LYS A 195 5.18 -16.83 -8.55
N ALA A 196 4.39 -17.89 -8.36
CA ALA A 196 3.29 -17.90 -7.41
C ALA A 196 3.78 -17.74 -5.96
N GLY A 197 2.95 -17.13 -5.10
CA GLY A 197 3.22 -17.01 -3.66
C GLY A 197 4.33 -16.03 -3.28
N VAL A 198 4.80 -15.18 -4.20
CA VAL A 198 5.87 -14.19 -3.89
C VAL A 198 5.34 -12.99 -3.11
N THR A 199 4.12 -12.54 -3.40
CA THR A 199 3.49 -11.39 -2.74
C THR A 199 2.23 -11.82 -2.01
N GLU A 200 2.40 -12.40 -0.82
CA GLU A 200 1.28 -12.76 0.07
C GLU A 200 0.90 -11.62 1.02
N LEU A 201 1.81 -10.66 1.22
CA LEU A 201 1.67 -9.55 2.16
C LEU A 201 2.23 -8.27 1.52
N LEU A 202 1.60 -7.13 1.79
CA LEU A 202 2.11 -5.80 1.47
C LEU A 202 2.10 -4.95 2.74
N CYS A 203 3.12 -4.11 2.89
CA CYS A 203 3.11 -3.05 3.89
C CYS A 203 2.05 -1.99 3.54
N ALA A 204 1.59 -1.18 4.49
CA ALA A 204 0.59 -0.14 4.22
C ALA A 204 1.08 0.87 3.16
N ASP A 205 2.34 1.33 3.28
CA ASP A 205 2.99 2.22 2.29
C ASP A 205 3.05 1.58 0.90
N CYS A 206 3.35 0.28 0.86
CA CYS A 206 3.45 -0.54 -0.34
C CYS A 206 2.08 -0.70 -1.00
N ALA A 207 1.03 -0.90 -0.19
CA ALA A 207 -0.34 -1.03 -0.64
C ALA A 207 -0.85 0.31 -1.19
N ALA A 208 -0.51 1.44 -0.56
CA ALA A 208 -0.81 2.77 -1.08
C ALA A 208 -0.15 3.01 -2.45
N ALA A 209 1.14 2.70 -2.57
CA ALA A 209 1.87 2.82 -3.84
C ALA A 209 1.29 1.90 -4.93
N ALA A 210 0.95 0.65 -4.58
CA ALA A 210 0.32 -0.30 -5.51
C ALA A 210 -1.07 0.20 -5.96
N LEU A 211 -1.88 0.70 -5.03
CA LEU A 211 -3.21 1.24 -5.31
C LEU A 211 -3.13 2.45 -6.24
N ILE A 212 -2.23 3.40 -5.99
CA ILE A 212 -2.01 4.54 -6.88
C ILE A 212 -1.57 4.05 -8.26
N THR A 213 -0.65 3.08 -8.30
CA THR A 213 -0.13 2.52 -9.54
C THR A 213 -1.23 1.89 -10.39
N VAL A 214 -2.05 1.00 -9.82
CA VAL A 214 -3.12 0.34 -10.57
C VAL A 214 -4.19 1.34 -10.99
N GLN A 215 -4.64 2.23 -10.10
CA GLN A 215 -5.70 3.16 -10.45
C GLN A 215 -5.27 4.18 -11.54
N THR A 216 -3.98 4.47 -11.62
CA THR A 216 -3.43 5.45 -12.56
C THR A 216 -2.99 4.81 -13.88
N ASN A 217 -2.45 3.58 -13.83
CA ASN A 217 -1.78 2.93 -14.95
C ASN A 217 -2.33 1.54 -15.30
N SER A 218 -3.44 1.08 -14.71
CA SER A 218 -3.94 -0.28 -14.96
C SER A 218 -4.20 -0.50 -16.46
N PRO A 219 -3.62 -1.55 -17.04
CA PRO A 219 -4.02 -2.04 -18.36
C PRO A 219 -5.40 -2.68 -18.28
N SER A 220 -5.88 -3.20 -19.41
CA SER A 220 -7.05 -4.08 -19.42
C SER A 220 -6.76 -5.33 -18.58
N GLY A 221 -7.61 -5.59 -17.58
CA GLY A 221 -7.29 -6.50 -16.48
C GLY A 221 -8.39 -7.52 -16.18
N GLY A 222 -8.90 -8.22 -17.19
CA GLY A 222 -9.90 -9.28 -17.01
C GLY A 222 -11.18 -8.83 -16.27
N ARG A 223 -11.95 -9.79 -15.74
CA ARG A 223 -13.19 -9.49 -15.02
C ARG A 223 -12.94 -8.73 -13.71
N GLY A 224 -13.64 -7.61 -13.54
CA GLY A 224 -13.64 -6.83 -12.29
C GLY A 224 -12.42 -5.92 -12.10
N THR A 225 -11.67 -5.61 -13.16
CA THR A 225 -10.68 -4.52 -13.16
C THR A 225 -10.94 -3.64 -14.39
N LEU A 226 -11.25 -2.36 -14.16
CA LEU A 226 -11.48 -1.40 -15.24
C LEU A 226 -10.14 -0.78 -15.67
N VAL A 227 -10.07 -0.40 -16.95
CA VAL A 227 -8.92 0.32 -17.51
C VAL A 227 -8.86 1.73 -16.92
N SER A 228 -7.64 2.25 -16.76
CA SER A 228 -7.42 3.65 -16.37
C SER A 228 -8.14 4.62 -17.31
N LEU A 229 -8.51 5.81 -16.80
CA LEU A 229 -9.15 6.87 -17.60
C LEU A 229 -8.32 7.34 -18.80
N ARG A 230 -7.01 7.09 -18.80
CA ARG A 230 -6.13 7.39 -19.94
C ARG A 230 -6.17 6.34 -21.04
N GLY A 231 -7.04 5.34 -20.90
CA GLY A 231 -7.09 4.19 -21.78
C GLY A 231 -6.00 3.19 -21.48
N GLU A 232 -5.94 2.16 -22.32
CA GLU A 232 -4.87 1.17 -22.27
C GLU A 232 -3.58 1.82 -22.77
N VAL A 233 -2.47 1.57 -22.06
CA VAL A 233 -1.14 1.85 -22.62
C VAL A 233 -0.99 0.87 -23.78
N LEU A 234 -1.37 1.30 -24.98
CA LEU A 234 -1.21 0.54 -26.21
C LEU A 234 0.20 -0.02 -26.23
N SER A 235 0.30 -1.34 -26.25
CA SER A 235 1.49 -2.06 -26.64
C SER A 235 2.02 -1.37 -27.90
N ILE A 236 3.13 -0.63 -27.78
CA ILE A 236 3.92 -0.27 -28.94
C ILE A 236 4.33 -1.62 -29.51
N GLY A 237 3.65 -2.03 -30.58
CA GLY A 237 4.05 -3.17 -31.37
C GLY A 237 5.49 -2.94 -31.79
N VAL A 238 6.39 -3.73 -31.22
CA VAL A 238 7.73 -3.92 -31.75
C VAL A 238 7.62 -4.88 -32.93
#